data_AF-A0AAX1VW62-F1
#
_entry.id   AF-A0AAX1VW62-F1
#
_cell.length_a   1.000
_cell.length_b   1.000
_cell.length_c   1.000
_cell.angle_alpha   90.00
_cell.angle_beta   90.00
_cell.angle_gamma   90.00
#
_symmetry.space_group_name_H-M   'P 1'
#
loop_
_entity.id
_entity.type
_entity.pdbx_description
1 polymer ?
#
loop_
_entity_poly.entity_id
_entity_poly.type
_entity_poly.pdbx_seq_one_letter_code
_entity_poly.pdbx_strand_id
1 'polypeptide(L)'
;PPKGPLWELNRRTGLITIFGYKRHRKEGVIDEFIAPFYEFDAYMTTTHDRHGSYYSLLLQHRYEEQSINFHALLSPDDFQQRPCALWDFLQNYMDTSGPIPDIPLFEPYRHL
;
A
#
# COMPACT_ATOMS: atom_id res chain seq x y z
N PRO A 1 -18.51 -15.22 -2.24
CA PRO A 1 -17.20 -14.90 -2.87
C PRO A 1 -16.31 -14.11 -1.90
N PRO A 2 -14.99 -14.35 -1.87
CA PRO A 2 -14.08 -13.46 -1.16
C PRO A 2 -14.24 -12.05 -1.76
N LYS A 3 -14.30 -11.04 -0.89
CA LYS A 3 -14.27 -9.63 -1.33
C LYS A 3 -12.94 -9.45 -2.07
N GLY A 4 -12.96 -8.75 -3.21
CA GLY A 4 -11.77 -8.49 -4.02
C GLY A 4 -10.70 -7.70 -3.24
N PRO A 5 -9.62 -7.25 -3.91
CA PRO A 5 -8.57 -6.48 -3.26
C PRO A 5 -9.14 -5.20 -2.61
N LEU A 6 -8.55 -4.78 -1.49
CA LEU A 6 -8.91 -3.50 -0.84
C LEU A 6 -8.26 -2.31 -1.54
N TRP A 7 -7.11 -2.54 -2.19
CA TRP A 7 -6.36 -1.54 -2.92
C TRP A 7 -5.48 -2.19 -4.00
N GLU A 8 -5.08 -1.41 -4.99
CA GLU A 8 -4.12 -1.77 -6.04
C GLU A 8 -3.06 -0.67 -6.16
N LEU A 9 -1.80 -1.08 -6.33
CA LEU A 9 -0.68 -0.21 -6.68
C LEU A 9 -0.25 -0.49 -8.11
N ASN A 10 -0.56 0.42 -9.03
CA ASN A 10 -0.31 0.22 -10.45
C ASN A 10 0.95 0.98 -10.89
N ARG A 11 2.08 0.29 -10.91
CA ARG A 11 3.35 0.84 -11.39
C ARG A 11 3.28 1.35 -12.83
N ARG A 12 2.49 0.73 -13.71
CA ARG A 12 2.45 1.11 -15.13
C ARG A 12 1.86 2.51 -15.32
N THR A 13 0.94 2.90 -14.44
CA THR A 13 0.24 4.18 -14.50
C THR A 13 0.68 5.15 -13.40
N GLY A 14 1.35 4.68 -12.35
CA GLY A 14 1.67 5.46 -11.15
C GLY A 14 0.45 5.73 -10.26
N LEU A 15 -0.65 5.02 -10.48
CA LEU A 15 -1.93 5.23 -9.78
C LEU A 15 -2.12 4.22 -8.65
N ILE A 16 -2.79 4.69 -7.59
CA ILE A 16 -3.35 3.87 -6.53
C ILE A 16 -4.85 3.79 -6.74
N THR A 17 -5.42 2.59 -6.65
CA THR A 17 -6.87 2.37 -6.57
C THR A 17 -7.24 1.87 -5.19
N ILE A 18 -8.25 2.46 -4.54
CA ILE A 18 -8.83 2.00 -3.28
C ILE A 18 -10.28 1.56 -3.54
N PHE A 19 -10.60 0.33 -3.16
CA PHE A 19 -11.90 -0.30 -3.45
C PHE A 19 -12.85 -0.21 -2.24
N GLY A 20 -13.99 0.43 -2.44
CA GLY A 20 -15.07 0.58 -1.48
C GLY A 20 -16.15 -0.49 -1.65
N TYR A 21 -16.26 -1.39 -0.68
CA TYR A 21 -17.24 -2.50 -0.70
C TYR A 21 -18.52 -2.24 0.11
N LYS A 22 -18.79 -0.99 0.53
CA LYS A 22 -19.95 -0.66 1.38
C LYS A 22 -21.28 -1.01 0.70
N ARG A 23 -21.39 -0.73 -0.60
CA ARG A 23 -22.61 -0.94 -1.40
C ARG A 23 -22.64 -2.29 -2.12
N HIS A 24 -21.51 -2.97 -2.22
CA HIS A 24 -21.36 -4.24 -2.95
C HIS A 24 -22.38 -5.31 -2.54
N ARG A 25 -22.66 -5.48 -1.24
CA ARG A 25 -23.61 -6.50 -0.78
C ARG A 25 -25.07 -6.23 -1.15
N LYS A 26 -25.46 -4.96 -1.30
CA LYS A 26 -26.86 -4.55 -1.55
C LYS A 26 -27.11 -4.24 -3.02
N GLU A 27 -26.17 -3.57 -3.67
CA GLU A 27 -26.31 -3.00 -5.01
C GLU A 27 -25.39 -3.68 -6.03
N GLY A 28 -24.46 -4.54 -5.60
CA GLY A 28 -23.45 -5.13 -6.48
C GLY A 28 -22.37 -4.15 -6.94
N VAL A 29 -22.41 -2.89 -6.47
CA VAL A 29 -21.48 -1.82 -6.86
C VAL A 29 -20.23 -1.82 -5.98
N ILE A 30 -19.06 -1.76 -6.61
CA ILE A 30 -17.77 -1.50 -5.96
C ILE A 30 -17.41 -0.05 -6.28
N ASP A 31 -17.21 0.74 -5.23
CA ASP A 31 -16.72 2.11 -5.37
C ASP A 31 -15.21 2.10 -5.59
N GLU A 32 -14.70 2.99 -6.42
CA GLU A 32 -13.27 3.11 -6.69
C GLU A 32 -12.82 4.54 -6.45
N PHE A 33 -11.76 4.70 -5.65
CA PHE A 33 -11.03 5.95 -5.54
C PHE A 33 -9.67 5.76 -6.20
N ILE A 34 -9.37 6.58 -7.22
CA ILE A 34 -8.15 6.49 -8.00
C ILE A 34 -7.41 7.82 -7.89
N ALA A 35 -6.15 7.77 -7.45
CA ALA A 35 -5.30 8.95 -7.31
C ALA A 35 -3.82 8.58 -7.57
N PRO A 36 -2.98 9.52 -8.04
CA PRO A 36 -1.57 9.25 -8.26
C PRO A 36 -0.80 9.07 -6.93
N PHE A 37 0.21 8.21 -6.94
CA PHE A 37 0.99 7.87 -5.74
C PHE A 37 1.62 9.09 -5.05
N TYR A 38 2.06 10.11 -5.81
CA TYR A 38 2.69 11.30 -5.24
C TYR A 38 1.75 12.18 -4.41
N GLU A 39 0.43 11.93 -4.45
CA GLU A 39 -0.58 12.62 -3.63
C GLU A 39 -0.80 11.95 -2.26
N PHE A 40 -0.10 10.85 -1.99
CA PHE A 40 -0.14 10.18 -0.70
C PHE A 40 1.09 10.49 0.13
N ASP A 41 0.86 10.82 1.40
CA ASP A 41 1.92 10.97 2.39
C ASP A 41 2.03 9.71 3.25
N ALA A 42 3.27 9.36 3.60
CA ALA A 42 3.59 8.21 4.43
C ALA A 42 3.62 8.57 5.91
N TYR A 43 2.90 7.80 6.71
CA TYR A 43 2.88 7.89 8.16
C TYR A 43 3.27 6.55 8.78
N MET A 44 4.05 6.60 9.85
CA MET A 44 4.28 5.43 10.70
C MET A 44 3.21 5.38 11.77
N THR A 45 2.49 4.27 11.84
CA THR A 45 1.49 4.01 12.88
C THR A 45 2.03 2.99 13.87
N THR A 46 1.86 3.25 15.16
CA THR A 46 2.19 2.31 16.24
C THR A 46 0.92 1.74 16.83
N THR A 47 0.81 0.42 16.89
CA THR A 47 -0.28 -0.24 17.60
C THR A 47 0.29 -1.06 18.75
N HIS A 48 -0.32 -0.90 19.92
CA HIS A 48 0.09 -1.59 21.13
C HIS A 48 -0.91 -2.72 21.39
N ASP A 49 -0.41 -3.95 21.54
CA ASP A 49 -1.22 -5.09 21.94
C ASP A 49 -0.65 -5.75 23.21
N ARG A 50 -1.19 -6.93 23.57
CA ARG A 50 -0.73 -7.68 24.75
C ARG A 50 0.68 -8.28 24.60
N HIS A 51 1.20 -8.34 23.39
CA HIS A 51 2.44 -9.00 23.02
C HIS A 51 3.57 -8.01 22.67
N GLY A 52 3.27 -6.74 22.41
CA GLY A 52 4.28 -5.71 22.14
C GLY A 52 3.73 -4.50 21.39
N SER A 53 4.63 -3.74 20.78
CA SER A 53 4.29 -2.56 19.97
C SER A 53 4.71 -2.81 18.53
N TYR A 54 3.76 -3.03 17.63
CA TYR A 54 4.11 -3.22 16.22
C TYR A 54 3.93 -1.93 15.43
N TYR A 55 4.83 -1.75 14.47
CA TYR A 55 4.87 -0.58 13.59
C TYR A 55 4.35 -0.95 12.20
N SER A 56 3.55 -0.07 11.62
CA SER A 56 3.00 -0.23 10.27
C SER A 56 3.14 1.05 9.46
N LEU A 57 3.14 0.90 8.14
CA LEU A 57 3.06 2.01 7.19
C LEU A 57 1.60 2.32 6.86
N LEU A 58 1.24 3.59 6.93
CA LEU A 58 -0.04 4.14 6.48
C LEU A 58 0.24 5.13 5.35
N LEU A 59 -0.42 4.95 4.21
CA LEU A 59 -0.49 5.97 3.18
C LEU A 59 -1.80 6.72 3.32
N GLN A 60 -1.73 8.05 3.43
CA GLN A 60 -2.89 8.93 3.57
C GLN A 60 -2.92 9.89 2.38
N HIS A 61 -4.07 9.98 1.71
CA HIS A 61 -4.25 10.93 0.62
C HIS A 61 -4.31 12.36 1.16
N ARG A 62 -3.63 13.30 0.49
CA ARG A 62 -3.52 14.70 0.93
C ARG A 62 -4.83 15.48 0.90
N TYR A 63 -5.70 15.17 -0.06
CA TYR A 63 -6.88 16.01 -0.35
C TYR A 63 -8.21 15.36 0.04
N GLU A 64 -8.22 14.06 0.31
CA GLU A 64 -9.42 13.27 0.55
C GLU A 64 -9.20 12.36 1.75
N GLU A 65 -10.25 11.99 2.46
CA GLU A 65 -10.19 11.07 3.61
C GLU A 65 -10.03 9.60 3.17
N GLN A 66 -8.98 9.33 2.39
CA GLN A 66 -8.64 8.01 1.86
C GLN A 66 -7.29 7.56 2.39
N SER A 67 -7.21 6.32 2.85
CA SER A 67 -5.97 5.77 3.37
C SER A 67 -5.82 4.27 3.15
N ILE A 68 -4.56 3.82 3.11
CA ILE A 68 -4.19 2.42 3.01
C ILE A 68 -3.28 2.09 4.18
N ASN A 69 -3.70 1.13 5.01
CA ASN A 69 -2.87 0.60 6.09
C ASN A 69 -2.22 -0.72 5.66
N PHE A 70 -0.90 -0.75 5.64
CA PHE A 70 -0.09 -1.90 5.22
C PHE A 70 0.21 -2.90 6.35
N HIS A 71 -0.53 -2.88 7.46
CA HIS A 71 -0.29 -3.77 8.60
C HIS A 71 -0.27 -5.26 8.20
N ALA A 72 -1.08 -5.65 7.21
CA ALA A 72 -1.14 -7.03 6.74
C ALA A 72 0.11 -7.49 5.98
N LEU A 73 0.97 -6.57 5.52
CA LEU A 73 2.22 -6.90 4.84
C LEU A 73 3.41 -7.08 5.80
N LEU A 74 3.28 -6.60 7.04
CA LEU A 74 4.34 -6.60 8.02
C LEU A 74 4.00 -7.58 9.15
N SER A 75 4.95 -8.42 9.54
CA SER A 75 4.77 -9.22 10.75
C SER A 75 4.76 -8.31 11.97
N PRO A 76 3.96 -8.62 13.02
CA PRO A 76 4.06 -7.92 14.28
C PRO A 76 5.46 -8.10 14.87
N ASP A 77 6.25 -7.03 14.86
CA ASP A 77 7.55 -6.95 15.49
C ASP A 77 7.87 -5.50 15.86
N ASP A 78 8.81 -5.33 16.79
CA ASP A 78 9.19 -4.01 17.31
C ASP A 78 10.22 -3.28 16.40
N PHE A 79 10.45 -3.74 15.16
CA PHE A 79 11.44 -3.12 14.26
C PHE A 79 10.83 -2.00 13.42
N GLN A 80 10.98 -0.76 13.90
CA GLN A 80 10.59 0.46 13.17
C GLN A 80 11.19 0.58 11.76
N GLN A 81 12.31 -0.09 11.51
CA GLN A 81 13.00 -0.06 10.21
C GLN A 81 12.17 -0.73 9.10
N ARG A 82 11.25 -1.65 9.43
CA ARG A 82 10.45 -2.38 8.42
C ARG A 82 9.44 -1.47 7.69
N PRO A 83 8.60 -0.67 8.38
CA PRO A 83 7.78 0.34 7.70
C PRO A 83 8.59 1.31 6.85
N CYS A 84 9.76 1.74 7.32
CA CYS A 84 10.64 2.63 6.55
C CYS A 84 11.15 1.96 5.27
N ALA A 85 11.67 0.72 5.37
CA ALA A 85 12.14 -0.03 4.22
C ALA A 85 11.00 -0.33 3.23
N LEU A 86 9.78 -0.58 3.72
CA LEU A 86 8.60 -0.74 2.87
C LEU A 86 8.28 0.56 2.14
N TRP A 87 8.34 1.71 2.81
CA TRP A 87 8.13 3.01 2.18
C TRP A 87 9.16 3.28 1.07
N ASP A 88 10.44 3.06 1.34
CA ASP A 88 11.50 3.20 0.34
C ASP A 88 11.27 2.28 -0.86
N PHE A 89 10.86 1.03 -0.62
CA PHE A 89 10.50 0.10 -1.68
C PHE A 89 9.32 0.61 -2.51
N LEU A 90 8.25 1.10 -1.87
CA LEU A 90 7.06 1.60 -2.56
C LEU A 90 7.37 2.82 -3.43
N GLN A 91 8.20 3.76 -2.93
CA GLN A 91 8.64 4.90 -3.73
C GLN A 91 9.35 4.46 -5.02
N ASN A 92 10.29 3.51 -4.91
CA ASN A 92 11.00 2.98 -6.08
C ASN A 92 10.05 2.18 -7.00
N TYR A 93 9.13 1.39 -6.43
CA TYR A 93 8.21 0.57 -7.20
C TYR A 93 7.22 1.43 -8.00
N MET A 94 6.72 2.50 -7.40
CA MET A 94 5.73 3.40 -8.00
C MET A 94 6.35 4.48 -8.88
N ASP A 95 7.68 4.61 -8.89
CA ASP A 95 8.39 5.42 -9.88
C ASP A 95 8.26 4.76 -11.27
N THR A 96 7.47 5.41 -12.13
CA THR A 96 7.19 4.98 -13.50
C THR A 96 8.32 5.32 -14.46
N SER A 97 9.24 6.21 -14.07
CA SER A 97 10.33 6.70 -14.91
C SER A 97 11.58 5.81 -14.85
N GLY A 98 11.77 5.09 -13.74
CA GLY A 98 12.90 4.19 -13.52
C GLY A 98 12.65 2.74 -13.96
N PRO A 99 13.68 1.87 -13.91
CA PRO A 99 13.50 0.41 -13.96
C PRO A 99 12.81 -0.12 -12.70
N ILE A 100 12.36 -1.38 -12.72
CA ILE A 100 11.78 -2.07 -11.55
C ILE A 100 12.80 -2.05 -10.39
N PRO A 101 12.39 -1.88 -9.12
CA PRO A 101 13.31 -1.81 -7.98
C PRO A 101 14.26 -3.00 -7.92
N ASP A 102 15.53 -2.75 -7.62
CA ASP A 102 16.53 -3.80 -7.45
C ASP A 102 16.38 -4.52 -6.10
N ILE A 103 15.40 -5.42 -6.02
CA ILE A 103 15.27 -6.40 -4.92
C ILE A 103 15.50 -7.82 -5.44
N PRO A 104 16.05 -8.74 -4.60
CA PRO A 104 16.34 -10.12 -5.03
C PRO A 104 15.13 -10.85 -5.64
N LEU A 105 13.92 -10.51 -5.18
CA LEU A 105 12.66 -11.07 -5.68
C LEU A 105 12.41 -10.75 -7.17
N PHE A 106 12.94 -9.64 -7.68
CA PHE A 106 12.72 -9.17 -9.03
C PHE A 106 13.85 -9.51 -10.01
N GLU A 107 14.93 -10.15 -9.56
CA GLU A 107 15.99 -10.64 -10.45
C GLU A 107 15.47 -11.44 -11.66
N PRO A 108 14.49 -12.37 -11.50
CA PRO A 108 13.99 -13.14 -12.64
C PRO A 108 13.21 -12.31 -13.66
N TYR A 109 12.75 -11.10 -13.33
CA TYR A 109 11.88 -10.29 -14.19
C TYR A 109 12.59 -9.06 -14.78
N ARG A 110 13.90 -8.91 -14.52
CA ARG A 110 14.71 -7.78 -15.02
C ARG A 110 14.82 -7.67 -16.54
N HIS A 111 14.59 -8.76 -17.27
CA HIS A 111 14.78 -8.86 -18.72
C HIS A 111 13.47 -8.78 -19.53
N LEU A 112 12.35 -8.52 -18.86
CA LEU A 112 11.00 -8.43 -19.42
C LEU A 112 10.52 -6.98 -19.45
#